data_AF-A0A371P1X9-F1
#
_entry.id   AF-A0A371P1X9-F1
#
_cell.length_a   1.000
_cell.length_b   1.000
_cell.length_c   1.000
_cell.angle_alpha   90.00
_cell.angle_beta   90.00
_cell.angle_gamma   90.00
#
_symmetry.space_group_name_H-M   'P 1'
#
loop_
_entity.id
_entity.type
_entity.pdbx_description
1 polymer ?
#
loop_
_entity_poly.entity_id
_entity_poly.type
_entity_poly.pdbx_seq_one_letter_code
_entity_poly.pdbx_strand_id
1 'polypeptide(L)'
;MMHELEQLYEETLNMVEKTEAVNAEELIALVDQREKVIHLLEQQGNLSTSQKEILFKISEHDASIQSKMELLRDEAAQALNKLAKTRIHKNKYEAQYTGESFFVDMRE
;
A
#
# COMPACT_ATOMS: atom_id res chain seq x y z
N MET A 1 -5.54 -25.87 10.24
CA MET A 1 -4.34 -25.17 10.76
C MET A 1 -3.11 -25.26 9.87
N MET A 2 -2.66 -26.47 9.48
CA MET A 2 -1.48 -26.59 8.61
C MET A 2 -1.75 -25.98 7.22
N HIS A 3 -2.94 -26.22 6.67
CA HIS A 3 -3.33 -25.75 5.35
C HIS A 3 -3.33 -24.21 5.22
N GLU A 4 -3.84 -23.50 6.23
CA GLU A 4 -3.92 -22.04 6.26
C GLU A 4 -2.53 -21.39 6.35
N LEU A 5 -1.61 -22.04 7.07
CA LEU A 5 -0.23 -21.58 7.19
C LEU A 5 0.57 -21.85 5.89
N GLU A 6 0.34 -22.99 5.23
CA GLU A 6 0.89 -23.29 3.91
C GLU A 6 0.35 -22.32 2.86
N GLN A 7 -0.96 -22.03 2.87
CA GLN A 7 -1.55 -21.04 1.97
C GLN A 7 -0.92 -19.65 2.16
N LEU A 8 -0.76 -19.20 3.41
CA LEU A 8 -0.11 -17.92 3.69
C LEU A 8 1.35 -17.89 3.20
N TYR A 9 2.06 -19.01 3.28
CA TYR A 9 3.41 -19.12 2.77
C TYR A 9 3.45 -19.00 1.23
N GLU A 10 2.56 -19.70 0.53
CA GLU A 10 2.44 -19.58 -0.93
C GLU A 10 2.07 -18.15 -1.36
N GLU A 11 1.13 -17.51 -0.66
CA GLU A 11 0.77 -16.11 -0.95
C GLU A 11 1.94 -15.15 -0.68
N THR A 12 2.73 -15.41 0.35
CA THR A 12 3.97 -14.67 0.65
C THR A 12 4.99 -14.83 -0.48
N LEU A 13 5.23 -16.05 -0.96
CA LEU A 13 6.14 -16.31 -2.07
C LEU A 13 5.67 -15.61 -3.36
N ASN A 14 4.39 -15.77 -3.70
CA ASN A 14 3.80 -15.10 -4.86
C ASN A 14 3.97 -13.57 -4.78
N MET A 15 3.83 -12.98 -3.60
CA MET A 15 4.03 -11.55 -3.40
C MET A 15 5.48 -11.12 -3.64
N VAL A 16 6.45 -11.93 -3.18
CA VAL A 16 7.88 -11.66 -3.36
C VAL A 16 8.27 -11.80 -4.83
N GLU A 17 7.86 -12.89 -5.47
CA GLU A 17 8.24 -13.26 -6.84
C GLU A 17 7.59 -12.38 -7.92
N LYS A 18 6.46 -11.74 -7.61
CA LYS A 18 5.82 -10.79 -8.53
C LYS A 18 6.81 -9.72 -9.01
N THR A 19 7.07 -9.77 -10.31
CA THR A 19 7.89 -8.80 -11.06
C THR A 19 7.09 -7.58 -11.49
N GLU A 20 5.78 -7.74 -11.66
CA GLU A 20 4.85 -6.65 -11.92
C GLU A 20 4.65 -5.79 -10.66
N ALA A 21 4.20 -4.55 -10.87
CA ALA A 21 3.89 -3.63 -9.77
C ALA A 21 2.78 -4.23 -8.90
N VAL A 22 3.14 -4.61 -7.68
CA VAL A 22 2.20 -5.03 -6.65
C VAL A 22 1.32 -3.85 -6.29
N ASN A 23 0.01 -4.06 -6.18
CA ASN A 23 -0.90 -2.99 -5.77
C ASN A 23 -1.15 -3.01 -4.25
N ALA A 24 -1.71 -1.92 -3.73
CA ALA A 24 -1.94 -1.77 -2.30
C ALA A 24 -2.98 -2.78 -1.76
N GLU A 25 -4.01 -3.12 -2.54
CA GLU A 25 -5.07 -4.05 -2.12
C GLU A 25 -4.52 -5.46 -1.91
N GLU A 26 -3.60 -5.92 -2.77
CA GLU A 26 -2.95 -7.21 -2.64
C GLU A 26 -2.08 -7.31 -1.38
N LEU A 27 -1.35 -6.24 -1.05
CA LEU A 27 -0.54 -6.19 0.18
C LEU A 27 -1.40 -6.14 1.44
N ILE A 28 -2.51 -5.41 1.40
CA ILE A 28 -3.50 -5.38 2.50
C ILE A 28 -4.09 -6.78 2.69
N ALA A 29 -4.50 -7.44 1.61
CA ALA A 29 -5.04 -8.79 1.67
C ALA A 29 -4.05 -9.78 2.30
N LEU A 30 -2.75 -9.67 1.98
CA LEU A 30 -1.71 -10.50 2.60
C LEU A 30 -1.58 -10.23 4.11
N VAL A 31 -1.65 -8.96 4.54
CA VAL A 31 -1.64 -8.60 5.96
C VAL A 31 -2.88 -9.16 6.68
N ASP A 32 -4.06 -9.03 6.09
CA ASP A 32 -5.31 -9.57 6.65
C ASP A 32 -5.25 -11.10 6.82
N GLN A 33 -4.68 -11.82 5.82
CA GLN A 33 -4.46 -13.26 5.95
C GLN A 33 -3.46 -13.59 7.06
N ARG A 34 -2.38 -12.81 7.21
CA ARG A 34 -1.42 -12.97 8.31
C ARG A 34 -2.09 -12.83 9.66
N GLU A 35 -2.88 -11.77 9.87
CA GLU A 35 -3.60 -11.57 11.14
C GLU A 35 -4.55 -12.72 11.44
N LYS A 36 -5.30 -13.18 10.44
CA LYS A 36 -6.22 -14.33 10.58
C LYS A 36 -5.46 -15.59 10.98
N VAL A 37 -4.34 -15.90 10.33
CA VAL A 37 -3.54 -17.09 10.64
C VAL A 37 -2.92 -16.99 12.02
N ILE A 38 -2.36 -15.83 12.40
CA ILE A 38 -1.82 -15.59 13.75
C ILE A 38 -2.89 -15.82 14.81
N HIS A 39 -4.09 -15.25 14.63
CA HIS A 39 -5.19 -15.42 15.57
C HIS A 39 -5.57 -16.90 15.76
N LEU A 40 -5.61 -17.67 14.67
CA LEU A 40 -5.89 -19.11 14.73
C LEU A 40 -4.76 -19.89 15.44
N LEU A 41 -3.50 -19.50 15.22
CA LEU A 41 -2.34 -20.12 15.87
C LEU A 41 -2.31 -19.84 17.38
N GLU A 42 -2.69 -18.63 17.79
CA GLU A 42 -2.80 -18.27 19.21
C GLU A 42 -3.86 -19.13 19.92
N GLN A 43 -5.00 -19.40 19.28
CA GLN A 43 -6.05 -20.26 19.83
C GLN A 43 -5.61 -21.73 19.96
N GLN A 44 -4.68 -22.19 19.12
CA GLN A 44 -4.13 -23.56 19.19
C GLN A 44 -3.19 -23.75 20.39
N GLY A 45 -2.58 -22.67 20.90
CA GLY A 45 -1.66 -22.66 22.03
C GLY A 45 -0.26 -23.18 21.69
N ASN A 46 -0.12 -24.47 21.36
CA ASN A 46 1.17 -25.08 21.05
C ASN A 46 1.38 -25.30 19.56
N LEU A 47 2.47 -24.75 19.03
CA LEU A 47 2.89 -24.92 17.64
C LEU A 47 3.77 -26.17 17.47
N SER A 48 3.48 -26.95 16.43
CA SER A 48 4.35 -28.05 16.00
C SER A 48 5.67 -27.52 15.42
N THR A 49 6.70 -28.36 15.36
CA THR A 49 7.99 -28.00 14.75
C THR A 49 7.80 -27.56 13.29
N SER A 50 7.01 -28.29 12.52
CA SER A 50 6.72 -27.94 11.12
C SER A 50 6.01 -26.60 10.97
N GLN A 51 5.07 -26.26 11.87
CA GLN A 51 4.43 -24.95 11.87
C GLN A 51 5.44 -23.82 12.16
N LYS A 52 6.37 -24.04 13.10
CA LYS A 52 7.44 -23.06 13.39
C LYS A 52 8.38 -22.87 12.21
N GLU A 53 8.72 -23.96 11.52
CA GLU A 53 9.56 -23.90 10.31
C GLU A 53 8.92 -23.07 9.20
N ILE A 54 7.61 -23.24 8.96
CA ILE A 54 6.90 -22.43 7.94
C ILE A 54 6.82 -20.97 8.37
N LEU A 55 6.50 -20.68 9.63
CA LEU A 55 6.50 -19.29 10.15
C LEU A 55 7.87 -18.63 9.98
N PHE A 56 8.95 -19.38 10.23
CA PHE A 56 10.31 -18.90 10.01
C PHE A 56 10.53 -18.54 8.54
N LYS A 57 10.19 -19.43 7.60
CA LYS A 57 10.30 -19.17 6.15
C LYS A 57 9.46 -17.96 5.71
N ILE A 58 8.24 -17.81 6.23
CA ILE A 58 7.41 -16.62 5.97
C ILE A 58 8.15 -15.35 6.42
N SER A 59 8.75 -15.37 7.62
CA SER A 59 9.44 -14.20 8.17
C SER A 59 10.71 -13.79 7.41
N GLU A 60 11.37 -14.74 6.73
CA GLU A 60 12.54 -14.44 5.88
C GLU A 60 12.21 -13.49 4.72
N HIS A 61 10.93 -13.40 4.35
CA HIS A 61 10.45 -12.56 3.25
C HIS A 61 9.90 -11.19 3.68
N ASP A 62 9.80 -10.93 4.99
CA ASP A 62 9.14 -9.72 5.52
C ASP A 62 9.82 -8.44 5.06
N ALA A 63 11.16 -8.41 5.01
CA ALA A 63 11.92 -7.25 4.53
C ALA A 63 11.63 -6.91 3.05
N SER A 64 11.42 -7.94 2.22
CA SER A 64 11.09 -7.77 0.80
C SER A 64 9.68 -7.20 0.63
N ILE A 65 8.72 -7.74 1.36
CA ILE A 65 7.33 -7.25 1.37
C ILE A 65 7.29 -5.80 1.87
N GLN A 66 7.99 -5.49 2.96
CA GLN A 66 8.07 -4.14 3.50
C GLN A 66 8.65 -3.17 2.47
N SER A 67 9.71 -3.56 1.76
CA SER A 67 10.29 -2.72 0.70
C SER A 67 9.29 -2.40 -0.41
N LYS A 68 8.42 -3.36 -0.78
CA LYS A 68 7.34 -3.13 -1.76
C LYS A 68 6.28 -2.15 -1.23
N MET A 69 5.91 -2.25 0.04
CA MET A 69 5.00 -1.30 0.69
C MET A 69 5.59 0.12 0.75
N GLU A 70 6.88 0.23 1.07
CA GLU A 70 7.59 1.51 1.12
C GLU A 70 7.65 2.19 -0.25
N LEU A 71 7.91 1.41 -1.31
CA LEU A 71 7.88 1.92 -2.68
C LEU A 71 6.51 2.52 -3.04
N LEU A 72 5.43 1.80 -2.77
CA LEU A 72 4.07 2.30 -3.04
C LEU A 72 3.74 3.56 -2.23
N ARG A 73 4.14 3.60 -0.96
CA ARG A 73 3.96 4.78 -0.11
C ARG A 73 4.69 5.99 -0.70
N ASP A 74 5.91 5.79 -1.15
CA ASP A 74 6.75 6.86 -1.69
C ASP A 74 6.20 7.35 -3.05
N GLU A 75 5.74 6.44 -3.91
CA GLU A 75 5.04 6.77 -5.16
C GLU A 75 3.78 7.60 -4.91
N ALA A 76 2.94 7.18 -3.96
CA ALA A 76 1.73 7.92 -3.58
C ALA A 76 2.07 9.31 -3.04
N ALA A 77 3.09 9.43 -2.18
CA ALA A 77 3.56 10.71 -1.66
C ALA A 77 4.05 11.65 -2.78
N GLN A 78 4.79 11.12 -3.76
CA GLN A 78 5.24 11.89 -4.91
C GLN A 78 4.07 12.37 -5.78
N ALA A 79 3.09 11.49 -6.04
CA ALA A 79 1.89 11.84 -6.80
C ALA A 79 1.08 12.96 -6.13
N LEU A 80 0.87 12.87 -4.81
CA LEU A 80 0.20 13.91 -4.03
C LEU A 80 0.95 15.25 -4.08
N ASN A 81 2.27 15.22 -3.94
CA ASN A 81 3.11 16.42 -4.06
C ASN A 81 3.01 17.07 -5.45
N LYS A 82 2.98 16.27 -6.52
CA LYS A 82 2.80 16.77 -7.90
C LYS A 82 1.43 17.42 -8.08
N LEU A 83 0.37 16.82 -7.53
CA LEU A 83 -0.98 17.39 -7.54
C LEU A 83 -1.05 18.71 -6.79
N ALA A 84 -0.46 18.79 -5.59
CA ALA A 84 -0.41 20.01 -4.80
C ALA A 84 0.31 21.15 -5.55
N LYS A 85 1.48 20.87 -6.14
CA LYS A 85 2.21 21.84 -6.97
C LYS A 85 1.37 22.32 -8.15
N THR A 86 0.71 21.39 -8.85
CA THR A 86 -0.14 21.71 -10.02
C THR A 86 -1.30 22.63 -9.63
N ARG A 87 -1.95 22.39 -8.48
CA ARG A 87 -3.01 23.26 -7.95
C ARG A 87 -2.50 24.67 -7.65
N ILE A 88 -1.34 24.79 -7.01
CA ILE A 88 -0.71 26.10 -6.74
C ILE A 88 -0.41 26.85 -8.04
N HIS A 89 0.14 26.16 -9.05
CA HIS A 89 0.40 26.77 -10.35
C HIS A 89 -0.90 27.25 -11.02
N LYS A 90 -1.94 26.41 -11.09
CA LYS A 90 -3.25 26.81 -11.63
C LYS A 90 -3.84 28.03 -10.93
N ASN A 91 -3.84 28.04 -9.59
CA ASN A 91 -4.36 29.16 -8.81
C ASN A 91 -3.58 30.47 -9.05
N LYS A 92 -2.26 30.40 -9.28
CA LYS A 92 -1.45 31.59 -9.61
C LYS A 92 -1.78 32.15 -11.00
N TYR A 93 -1.94 31.28 -12.00
CA TYR A 93 -2.33 31.71 -13.35
C TYR A 93 -3.77 32.26 -13.38
N GLU A 94 -4.71 31.63 -12.68
CA GLU A 94 -6.09 32.12 -12.57
C GLU A 94 -6.15 33.46 -11.80
N ALA A 95 -5.42 33.60 -10.69
CA ALA A 95 -5.36 34.84 -9.92
C ALA A 95 -4.82 36.03 -10.74
N GLN A 96 -3.83 35.81 -11.61
CA GLN A 96 -3.32 36.83 -12.53
C GLN A 96 -4.35 37.23 -13.61
N TYR A 97 -5.15 36.29 -14.10
CA TYR A 97 -6.21 36.59 -15.07
C TYR A 97 -7.43 37.29 -14.43
N THR A 98 -7.71 37.06 -13.14
CA THR A 98 -8.79 37.76 -12.41
C THR A 98 -8.41 39.14 -11.90
N GLY A 99 -7.14 39.55 -11.98
CA GLY A 99 -6.67 40.88 -11.57
C GLY A 99 -7.02 42.01 -12.54
N GLU A 100 -7.43 41.70 -13.77
CA GLU A 100 -7.75 42.68 -14.83
C GLU A 100 -9.20 42.59 -15.38
N SER A 101 -10.09 41.82 -14.75
CA SER A 101 -11.51 41.78 -15.19
C SER A 101 -12.37 42.72 -14.34
N PHE A 102 -12.13 44.03 -14.47
CA PHE A 102 -13.11 45.07 -14.13
C PHE A 102 -13.94 45.38 -15.39
N PHE A 103 -14.84 44.48 -15.78
CA PHE A 103 -15.93 44.85 -16.68
C PHE A 103 -17.11 45.32 -15.83
N VAL A 104 -17.13 46.62 -15.57
CA VAL A 104 -18.29 47.33 -15.02
C VAL A 104 -19.33 47.46 -16.13
N ASP A 105 -20.43 46.72 -16.02
CA ASP A 105 -21.63 46.93 -16.82
C ASP A 105 -22.35 48.18 -16.31
N MET A 106 -22.03 49.35 -16.88
CA MET A 106 -22.90 50.52 -16.78
C MET A 106 -23.95 50.39 -17.88
N ARG A 107 -25.15 49.95 -17.50
CA ARG A 107 -26.35 50.12 -18.34
C ARG A 107 -26.94 51.51 -18.08
N GLU A 108 -27.11 52.27 -19.14
CA GLU A 108 -28.02 53.43 -19.20
C GLU A 108 -29.49 52.99 -19.14
#